data_AF-A0A401MVU0-F1
#
_entry.id   AF-A0A401MVU0-F1
#
_cell.length_a   1.000
_cell.length_b   1.000
_cell.length_c   1.000
_cell.angle_alpha   90.00
_cell.angle_beta   90.00
_cell.angle_gamma   90.00
#
_symmetry.space_group_name_H-M   'P 1'
#
loop_
_entity.id
_entity.type
_entity.pdbx_description
1 polymer ?
#
loop_
_entity_poly.entity_id
_entity_poly.type
_entity_poly.pdbx_seq_one_letter_code
_entity_poly.pdbx_strand_id
1 'polypeptide(L)'
;MGGKGTYRIVDDLDTDALRRDPKPVVGFSDITHLHLALWDRCRLACLHGPFPNASDEWCGPSSADAVRRALMTTDPVIIHRDTSQASAAVSVEGTATGVLVGGNLDAIRTEAGAGLPNLKGAILFVEHQ
;
A
#
# COMPACT_ATOMS: atom_id res chain seq x y z
N MET A 1 -2.72 12.50 6.39
CA MET A 1 -3.34 12.70 5.05
C MET A 1 -2.25 12.55 4.00
N GLY A 2 -2.60 12.24 2.75
CA GLY A 2 -1.65 12.31 1.63
C GLY A 2 -1.17 13.75 1.39
N GLY A 3 -0.37 13.96 0.35
CA GLY A 3 0.19 15.27 0.04
C GLY A 3 1.28 15.18 -1.01
N LYS A 4 2.31 16.01 -0.87
CA LYS A 4 3.53 15.93 -1.68
C LYS A 4 4.75 16.23 -0.82
N GLY A 5 5.42 15.20 -0.34
CA GLY A 5 6.70 15.41 0.33
C GLY A 5 7.27 14.24 1.09
N THR A 6 6.55 13.13 1.20
CA THR A 6 7.08 11.93 1.88
C THR A 6 8.40 11.48 1.25
N TYR A 7 8.55 11.60 -0.07
CA TYR A 7 9.81 11.33 -0.78
C TYR A 7 11.01 12.16 -0.31
N ARG A 8 10.79 13.34 0.32
CA ARG A 8 11.89 14.18 0.83
C ARG A 8 12.48 13.70 2.14
N ILE A 9 11.74 12.88 2.88
CA ILE A 9 12.13 12.41 4.23
C ILE A 9 12.35 10.90 4.29
N VAL A 10 12.02 10.18 3.22
CA VAL A 10 12.06 8.71 3.20
C VAL A 10 13.49 8.17 3.34
N ASP A 11 14.48 8.95 2.92
CA ASP A 11 15.90 8.61 3.04
C ASP A 11 16.48 8.82 4.43
N ASP A 12 15.82 9.62 5.27
CA ASP A 12 16.25 9.94 6.64
C ASP A 12 15.66 8.98 7.68
N LEU A 13 14.95 7.92 7.25
CA LEU A 13 14.36 6.94 8.15
C LEU A 13 15.43 6.14 8.90
N ASP A 14 15.34 6.10 10.24
CA ASP A 14 16.15 5.21 11.07
C ASP A 14 15.68 3.75 10.90
N THR A 15 16.27 3.07 9.91
CA THR A 15 15.90 1.68 9.59
C THR A 15 16.26 0.70 10.71
N ASP A 16 17.24 1.01 11.56
CA ASP A 16 17.62 0.13 12.66
C ASP A 16 16.60 0.22 13.80
N ALA A 17 16.12 1.41 14.11
CA ALA A 17 15.00 1.59 15.02
C ALA A 17 13.73 0.88 14.52
N LEU A 18 13.41 1.02 13.23
CA LEU A 18 12.24 0.39 12.62
C LEU A 18 12.30 -1.15 12.63
N ARG A 19 13.48 -1.73 12.40
CA ARG A 19 13.66 -3.19 12.51
C ARG A 19 13.60 -3.69 13.96
N ARG A 20 14.05 -2.87 14.92
CA ARG A 20 14.06 -3.23 16.34
C ARG A 20 12.66 -3.19 16.98
N ASP A 21 11.81 -2.27 16.56
CA ASP A 21 10.46 -2.09 17.10
C ASP A 21 9.44 -1.88 15.95
N PRO A 22 9.12 -2.95 15.18
CA PRO A 22 8.26 -2.84 14.01
C PRO A 22 6.82 -2.52 14.42
N LYS A 23 6.25 -1.48 13.81
CA LYS A 23 4.87 -1.03 14.04
C LYS A 23 4.09 -1.01 12.73
N PRO A 24 2.78 -1.31 12.73
CA PRO A 24 1.96 -1.18 11.53
C PRO A 24 1.95 0.26 11.00
N VAL A 25 2.12 0.40 9.69
CA VAL A 25 1.98 1.67 8.98
C VAL A 25 0.79 1.57 8.04
N VAL A 26 -0.12 2.53 8.15
CA VAL A 26 -1.35 2.61 7.33
C VAL A 26 -1.42 3.94 6.61
N GLY A 27 -1.71 3.91 5.32
CA GLY A 27 -1.98 5.11 4.53
C GLY A 27 -2.04 4.82 3.04
N PHE A 28 -2.38 5.82 2.23
CA PHE A 28 -2.44 5.71 0.77
C PHE A 28 -1.85 6.99 0.11
N SER A 29 -1.90 7.09 -1.23
CA SER A 29 -1.39 8.25 -1.97
C SER A 29 0.11 8.48 -1.70
N ASP A 30 0.54 9.68 -1.28
CA ASP A 30 1.95 10.06 -0.99
C ASP A 30 2.64 9.12 0.03
N ILE A 31 1.88 8.44 0.90
CA ILE A 31 2.42 7.44 1.84
C ILE A 31 2.99 6.21 1.11
N THR A 32 2.69 6.02 -0.18
CA THR A 32 3.28 4.98 -1.02
C THR A 32 4.81 5.04 -1.02
N HIS A 33 5.42 6.23 -0.98
CA HIS A 33 6.88 6.37 -0.84
C HIS A 33 7.40 5.64 0.41
N LEU A 34 6.71 5.82 1.54
CA LEU A 34 7.05 5.18 2.80
C LEU A 34 6.82 3.66 2.73
N HIS A 35 5.70 3.22 2.15
CA HIS A 35 5.42 1.78 1.96
C HIS A 35 6.53 1.07 1.18
N LEU A 36 6.97 1.68 0.07
CA LEU A 36 8.03 1.13 -0.78
C LEU A 36 9.36 1.04 -0.03
N ALA A 37 9.76 2.11 0.66
CA ALA A 37 11.02 2.14 1.40
C ALA A 37 11.03 1.21 2.62
N LEU A 38 9.93 1.15 3.38
CA LEU A 38 9.81 0.24 4.52
C LEU A 38 9.83 -1.23 4.09
N TRP A 39 9.20 -1.55 2.96
CA TRP A 39 9.28 -2.89 2.39
C TRP A 39 10.70 -3.23 1.92
N ASP A 40 11.34 -2.33 1.17
CA ASP A 40 12.67 -2.59 0.60
C ASP A 40 13.75 -2.70 1.67
N ARG A 41 13.77 -1.74 2.60
CA ARG A 41 14.84 -1.59 3.59
C ARG A 41 14.60 -2.44 4.83
N CYS A 42 13.35 -2.59 5.27
CA CYS A 42 13.04 -3.22 6.55
C CYS A 42 12.24 -4.52 6.42
N ARG A 43 11.74 -4.87 5.22
CA ARG A 43 10.78 -5.97 5.02
C ARG A 43 9.54 -5.84 5.91
N LEU A 44 9.17 -4.60 6.24
CA LEU A 44 8.02 -4.30 7.07
C LEU A 44 6.76 -4.24 6.20
N ALA A 45 5.83 -5.16 6.46
CA ALA A 45 4.53 -5.15 5.80
C ALA A 45 3.72 -3.92 6.25
N CYS A 46 3.19 -3.19 5.27
CA CYS A 46 2.39 -1.99 5.49
C CYS A 46 1.00 -2.17 4.86
N LEU A 47 0.03 -1.36 5.28
CA LEU A 47 -1.33 -1.40 4.76
C LEU A 47 -1.62 -0.16 3.92
N HIS A 48 -1.91 -0.38 2.63
CA HIS A 48 -2.50 0.64 1.78
C HIS A 48 -3.99 0.78 2.14
N GLY A 49 -4.39 1.87 2.78
CA GLY A 49 -5.77 2.01 3.27
C GLY A 49 -6.09 3.37 3.89
N PRO A 50 -7.36 3.57 4.30
CA PRO A 50 -7.85 4.81 4.92
C PRO A 50 -6.99 5.33 6.07
N PHE A 51 -6.93 6.64 6.21
CA PHE A 51 -6.47 7.30 7.43
C PHE A 51 -7.64 7.59 8.38
N PRO A 52 -7.38 7.77 9.70
CA PRO A 52 -8.39 8.24 10.64
C PRO A 52 -9.03 9.55 10.13
N ASN A 53 -10.36 9.62 10.09
CA ASN A 53 -11.16 10.73 9.58
C ASN A 53 -11.27 10.85 8.04
N ALA A 54 -10.97 9.79 7.27
CA ALA A 54 -11.46 9.73 5.89
C ALA A 54 -13.00 9.76 5.89
N SER A 55 -13.62 10.56 5.02
CA SER A 55 -15.08 10.58 4.93
C SER A 55 -15.60 9.29 4.27
N ASP A 56 -16.85 8.95 4.53
CA ASP A 56 -17.51 7.77 3.95
C ASP A 56 -17.52 7.78 2.41
N GLU A 57 -17.42 8.96 1.80
CA GLU A 57 -17.28 9.13 0.35
C GLU A 57 -15.95 8.58 -0.17
N TRP A 58 -14.87 8.75 0.58
CA TRP A 58 -13.53 8.33 0.19
C TRP A 58 -13.18 6.94 0.70
N CYS A 59 -13.69 6.57 1.87
CA CYS A 59 -13.49 5.28 2.51
C CYS A 59 -14.75 4.87 3.24
N GLY A 60 -15.57 4.06 2.58
CA GLY A 60 -16.77 3.51 3.18
C GLY A 60 -16.48 2.51 4.32
N PRO A 61 -17.52 2.08 5.05
CA PRO A 61 -17.39 1.20 6.22
C PRO A 61 -16.65 -0.12 5.95
N SER A 62 -16.75 -0.65 4.73
CA SER A 62 -16.07 -1.89 4.33
C SER A 62 -14.55 -1.75 4.30
N SER A 63 -14.02 -0.61 3.84
CA SER A 63 -12.59 -0.32 3.82
C SER A 63 -12.03 -0.17 5.24
N ALA A 64 -12.75 0.53 6.11
CA ALA A 64 -12.38 0.69 7.51
C ALA A 64 -12.35 -0.66 8.25
N ASP A 65 -13.36 -1.51 8.04
CA ASP A 65 -13.37 -2.85 8.62
C ASP A 65 -12.25 -3.76 8.08
N ALA A 66 -11.94 -3.69 6.78
CA ALA A 66 -10.84 -4.46 6.20
C ALA A 66 -9.48 -4.10 6.83
N VAL A 67 -9.20 -2.80 7.00
CA VAL A 67 -7.98 -2.33 7.70
C VAL A 67 -8.00 -2.77 9.16
N ARG A 68 -9.13 -2.62 9.86
CA ARG A 68 -9.26 -3.05 11.25
C ARG A 68 -8.99 -4.56 11.41
N ARG A 69 -9.55 -5.40 10.53
CA ARG A 69 -9.29 -6.85 10.53
C ARG A 69 -7.83 -7.15 10.28
N ALA A 70 -7.22 -6.53 9.26
CA ALA A 70 -5.80 -6.71 8.96
C ALA A 70 -4.87 -6.32 10.12
N LEU A 71 -5.26 -5.36 10.96
CA LEU A 71 -4.48 -4.91 12.11
C LEU A 71 -4.72 -5.70 13.40
N MET A 72 -5.95 -6.20 13.58
CA MET A 72 -6.41 -6.72 14.88
C MET A 72 -6.61 -8.23 14.89
N THR A 73 -6.51 -8.90 13.74
CA THR A 73 -6.62 -10.35 13.63
C THR A 73 -5.54 -10.92 12.72
N THR A 74 -5.37 -12.24 12.74
CA THR A 74 -4.48 -12.98 11.82
C THR A 74 -5.26 -13.72 10.72
N ASP A 75 -6.57 -13.49 10.64
CA ASP A 75 -7.41 -14.14 9.65
C ASP A 75 -7.15 -13.56 8.25
N PRO A 76 -7.27 -14.36 7.18
CA PRO A 76 -7.14 -13.85 5.84
C PRO A 76 -8.14 -12.73 5.54
N VAL A 77 -7.65 -11.59 5.05
CA VAL A 77 -8.49 -10.53 4.49
C VAL A 77 -8.68 -10.82 3.01
N ILE A 78 -9.91 -11.18 2.63
CA ILE A 78 -10.27 -11.45 1.24
C ILE A 78 -11.02 -10.24 0.68
N ILE A 79 -10.50 -9.68 -0.41
CA ILE A 79 -11.12 -8.59 -1.15
C ILE A 79 -11.81 -9.18 -2.38
N HIS A 80 -13.13 -8.99 -2.45
CA HIS A 80 -13.91 -9.38 -3.61
C HIS A 80 -14.13 -8.16 -4.51
N ARG A 81 -14.12 -8.39 -5.82
CA ARG A 81 -14.59 -7.39 -6.78
C ARG A 81 -16.04 -7.03 -6.46
N ASP A 82 -16.33 -5.75 -6.39
CA ASP A 82 -17.70 -5.25 -6.40
C ASP A 82 -18.24 -5.34 -7.85
N THR A 83 -19.22 -6.21 -8.06
CA THR A 83 -19.84 -6.42 -9.38
C THR A 83 -20.82 -5.31 -9.77
N SER A 84 -21.21 -4.45 -8.82
CA SER A 84 -22.06 -3.28 -9.09
C SER A 84 -21.27 -2.09 -9.64
N GLN A 85 -19.94 -2.09 -9.45
CA GLN A 85 -19.05 -1.03 -9.90
C GLN A 85 -18.48 -1.35 -11.28
N ALA A 86 -18.29 -0.30 -12.08
CA ALA A 86 -17.59 -0.41 -13.35
C ALA A 86 -16.15 -0.89 -13.12
N SER A 87 -15.69 -1.84 -13.91
CA SER A 87 -14.31 -2.35 -13.85
C SER A 87 -13.85 -2.75 -15.24
N ALA A 88 -12.54 -2.67 -15.49
CA ALA A 88 -11.96 -3.11 -16.73
C ALA A 88 -12.10 -4.63 -16.90
N ALA A 89 -12.24 -5.10 -18.13
CA ALA A 89 -12.14 -6.51 -18.44
C ALA A 89 -10.73 -7.02 -18.12
N VAL A 90 -10.65 -8.28 -17.68
CA VAL A 90 -9.37 -8.96 -17.48
C VAL A 90 -8.67 -9.05 -18.83
N SER A 91 -7.52 -8.38 -18.96
CA SER A 91 -6.77 -8.35 -20.22
C SER A 91 -5.96 -9.63 -20.46
N VAL A 92 -5.54 -10.30 -19.38
CA VAL A 92 -4.81 -11.57 -19.41
C VAL A 92 -5.39 -12.48 -18.34
N GLU A 93 -5.95 -13.61 -18.76
CA GLU A 93 -6.52 -14.60 -17.84
C GLU A 93 -5.44 -15.37 -17.08
N GLY A 94 -5.72 -15.72 -15.83
CA GLY A 94 -4.85 -16.57 -15.04
C GLY A 94 -4.97 -16.30 -13.54
N THR A 95 -4.17 -17.03 -12.78
CA THR A 95 -4.03 -16.88 -11.34
C THR A 95 -2.57 -16.59 -11.02
N ALA A 96 -2.32 -15.59 -10.19
CA ALA A 96 -1.00 -15.22 -9.72
C ALA A 96 -0.94 -15.24 -8.18
N THR A 97 0.24 -15.47 -7.63
CA THR A 97 0.51 -15.37 -6.19
C THR A 97 1.87 -14.72 -6.02
N GLY A 98 1.94 -13.74 -5.13
CA GLY A 98 3.13 -12.96 -4.88
C GLY A 98 2.88 -11.92 -3.79
N VAL A 99 3.95 -11.23 -3.37
CA VAL A 99 3.81 -10.10 -2.45
C VAL A 99 3.07 -8.97 -3.17
N LEU A 100 2.04 -8.43 -2.54
CA LEU A 100 1.37 -7.23 -3.03
C LEU A 100 2.25 -6.02 -2.75
N VAL A 101 2.68 -5.32 -3.79
CA VAL A 101 3.52 -4.12 -3.70
C VAL A 101 2.92 -3.03 -4.58
N GLY A 102 3.06 -1.76 -4.17
CA GLY A 102 2.66 -0.61 -4.99
C GLY A 102 1.78 0.36 -4.22
N GLY A 103 0.77 0.91 -4.89
CA GLY A 103 -0.02 2.04 -4.43
C GLY A 103 -0.10 3.12 -5.50
N ASN A 104 0.18 4.35 -5.13
CA ASN A 104 0.01 5.49 -6.02
C ASN A 104 1.00 5.50 -7.20
N LEU A 105 0.49 5.65 -8.43
CA LEU A 105 1.26 5.63 -9.66
C LEU A 105 2.34 6.71 -9.71
N ASP A 106 2.05 7.94 -9.26
CA ASP A 106 3.02 9.03 -9.30
C ASP A 106 4.16 8.80 -8.31
N ALA A 107 3.85 8.25 -7.13
CA ALA A 107 4.86 7.85 -6.16
C ALA A 107 5.74 6.72 -6.70
N ILE A 108 5.14 5.66 -7.27
CA ILE A 108 5.87 4.56 -7.92
C ILE A 108 6.78 5.08 -9.03
N ARG A 109 6.27 5.99 -9.87
CA ARG A 109 7.05 6.64 -10.93
C ARG A 109 8.23 7.42 -10.39
N THR A 110 8.05 8.14 -9.29
CA THR A 110 9.11 8.92 -8.65
C THR A 110 10.19 8.02 -8.08
N GLU A 111 9.81 6.87 -7.51
CA GLU A 111 10.74 5.89 -6.95
C GLU A 111 11.46 5.05 -8.02
N ALA A 112 10.99 5.06 -9.27
CA ALA A 112 11.63 4.33 -10.36
C ALA A 112 13.05 4.87 -10.62
N GLY A 113 14.06 4.08 -10.24
CA GLY A 113 15.47 4.46 -10.31
C GLY A 113 16.02 5.18 -9.07
N ALA A 114 15.18 5.43 -8.05
CA ALA A 114 15.58 6.06 -6.79
C ALA A 114 15.43 5.11 -5.59
N GLY A 115 14.26 4.48 -5.43
CA GLY A 115 13.94 3.67 -4.25
C GLY A 115 12.90 2.58 -4.50
N LEU A 116 12.60 2.26 -5.76
CA LEU A 116 11.64 1.21 -6.10
C LEU A 116 12.20 -0.18 -5.70
N PRO A 117 11.50 -0.97 -4.86
CA PRO A 117 11.94 -2.31 -4.49
C PRO A 117 12.00 -3.25 -5.69
N ASN A 118 12.75 -4.33 -5.55
CA ASN A 118 12.71 -5.43 -6.52
C ASN A 118 11.29 -6.00 -6.64
N LEU A 119 10.70 -5.90 -7.83
CA LEU A 119 9.35 -6.35 -8.14
C LEU A 119 9.28 -7.79 -8.68
N LYS A 120 10.40 -8.51 -8.77
CA LYS A 120 10.42 -9.88 -9.29
C LYS A 120 9.53 -10.79 -8.44
N GLY A 121 8.49 -11.34 -9.05
CA GLY A 121 7.52 -12.22 -8.39
C GLY A 121 6.49 -11.51 -7.51
N ALA A 122 6.46 -10.17 -7.54
CA ALA A 122 5.44 -9.38 -6.87
C ALA A 122 4.17 -9.25 -7.72
N ILE A 123 3.03 -9.04 -7.06
CA ILE A 123 1.81 -8.54 -7.67
C ILE A 123 1.84 -7.01 -7.52
N LEU A 124 1.97 -6.29 -8.63
CA LEU A 124 2.01 -4.82 -8.62
C LEU A 124 0.58 -4.26 -8.60
N PHE A 125 0.24 -3.56 -7.52
CA PHE A 125 -0.98 -2.77 -7.41
C PHE A 125 -0.71 -1.31 -7.74
N VAL A 126 -1.53 -0.73 -8.61
CA VAL A 126 -1.38 0.67 -9.06
C VAL A 126 -2.71 1.36 -8.99
N GLU A 127 -2.74 2.54 -8.38
CA GLU A 127 -3.87 3.46 -8.38
C GLU A 127 -3.43 4.87 -8.80
N HIS A 128 -4.34 5.62 -9.40
CA HIS A 128 -4.19 7.03 -9.67
C HIS A 128 -5.56 7.70 -9.53
N GLN A 129 -5.57 8.94 -9.08
CA GLN A 129 -6.77 9.77 -8.96
C GLN A 129 -7.18 10.36 -10.31
#